data_AF-A0A0M3HIS1-F1
#
_entry.id   AF-A0A0M3HIS1-F1
#
_cell.length_a   1.000
_cell.length_b   1.000
_cell.length_c   1.000
_cell.angle_alpha   90.00
_cell.angle_beta   90.00
_cell.angle_gamma   90.00
#
_symmetry.space_group_name_H-M   'P 1'
#
loop_
_entity.id
_entity.type
_entity.pdbx_description
1 polymer ?
#
loop_
_entity_poly.entity_id
_entity_poly.type
_entity_poly.pdbx_seq_one_letter_code
_entity_poly.pdbx_strand_id
1 'polypeptide(L)' 'MVYFAGGRRKSDICETTGLSMHQKAILTARWRQLPQGIVFDLGKRVFGTLFQKDPNLLVVINLEHLQGTDAWR' A
#
# COMPACT_ATOMS: atom_id res chain seq x y z
N MET A 1 14.11 27.09 14.83
CA MET A 1 15.23 26.16 14.62
C MET A 1 15.60 25.61 15.99
N VAL A 2 15.30 24.34 16.29
CA VAL A 2 15.61 23.76 17.60
C VAL A 2 16.49 22.54 17.35
N TYR A 3 17.73 22.62 17.84
CA TYR A 3 18.72 21.55 17.82
C TYR A 3 18.41 20.57 18.94
N PHE A 4 18.39 19.26 18.65
CA PHE A 4 18.38 18.22 19.67
C PHE A 4 19.76 17.54 19.73
N ALA A 5 20.41 17.73 20.89
CA ALA A 5 21.68 17.13 21.26
C ALA A 5 21.56 15.62 21.52
N GLY A 6 22.70 14.94 21.41
CA GLY A 6 22.86 13.49 21.31
C GLY A 6 22.09 12.63 22.32
N GLY A 7 21.39 11.65 21.79
CA GLY A 7 20.87 10.46 22.46
C GLY A 7 20.55 9.43 21.39
N ARG A 8 21.08 8.20 21.51
CA ARG A 8 20.97 7.02 20.60
C ARG A 8 20.43 7.33 19.21
N ARG A 9 21.25 7.19 18.15
CA ARG A 9 20.79 7.23 16.75
C ARG A 9 19.69 6.17 16.54
N LYS A 10 18.45 6.50 16.89
CA LYS A 10 17.27 5.77 16.43
C LYS A 10 17.36 5.85 14.92
N SER A 11 17.45 4.69 14.30
CA SER A 11 17.42 4.58 12.86
C SER A 11 16.27 5.45 12.34
N ASP A 12 16.57 6.40 11.46
CA ASP A 12 15.54 7.26 10.83
C ASP A 12 14.67 6.46 9.83
N ILE A 13 14.74 5.13 9.92
CA ILE A 13 14.03 4.15 9.11
C ILE A 13 12.85 3.64 9.94
N CYS A 14 11.66 3.71 9.34
CA CYS A 14 10.47 3.13 9.93
C CYS A 14 10.56 1.60 9.94
N GLU A 15 10.36 0.99 11.11
CA GLU A 15 10.43 -0.47 11.29
C GLU A 15 9.38 -1.22 10.47
N THR A 16 8.18 -0.66 10.32
CA THR A 16 7.08 -1.29 9.56
C THR A 16 7.34 -1.29 8.06
N THR A 17 7.86 -0.18 7.53
CA THR A 17 7.99 -0.01 6.07
C THR A 17 9.42 -0.22 5.56
N GLY A 18 10.41 -0.23 6.45
CA GLY A 18 11.84 -0.24 6.09
C GLY A 18 12.32 1.02 5.37
N LEU A 19 11.54 2.11 5.43
CA LEU A 19 11.81 3.34 4.67
C LEU A 19 12.21 4.50 5.57
N SER A 20 13.19 5.27 5.12
CA SER A 20 13.53 6.55 5.75
C SER A 20 12.44 7.60 5.54
N MET A 21 12.43 8.65 6.36
CA MET A 21 11.52 9.77 6.20
C MET A 21 11.60 10.38 4.79
N HIS A 22 12.81 10.53 4.26
CA HIS A 22 13.04 11.06 2.92
C HIS A 22 12.45 10.17 1.81
N GLN A 23 12.64 8.85 1.91
CA GLN A 23 12.07 7.90 0.95
C GLN A 23 10.54 7.91 0.96
N LYS A 24 9.93 8.00 2.15
CA LYS A 24 8.47 8.15 2.28
C LYS A 24 7.96 9.44 1.63
N ALA A 25 8.70 10.54 1.75
CA ALA A 25 8.34 11.80 1.12
C ALA A 25 8.34 11.69 -0.42
N ILE A 26 9.36 11.04 -0.98
CA ILE A 26 9.44 10.78 -2.43
C ILE A 26 8.26 9.91 -2.88
N LEU A 27 8.01 8.79 -2.21
CA LEU A 27 6.90 7.90 -2.56
C LEU A 27 5.55 8.61 -2.50
N THR A 28 5.34 9.42 -1.47
CA THR A 28 4.11 10.20 -1.30
C THR A 28 3.93 11.20 -2.44
N ALA A 29 4.99 11.92 -2.80
CA ALA A 29 4.96 12.88 -3.91
C ALA A 29 4.68 12.17 -5.24
N ARG A 30 5.32 11.02 -5.50
CA ARG A 30 5.08 10.23 -6.71
C ARG A 30 3.68 9.67 -6.77
N TRP A 31 3.18 9.10 -5.67
CA TRP A 31 1.82 8.58 -5.57
C TRP A 31 0.77 9.63 -5.93
N ARG A 32 0.92 10.86 -5.41
CA ARG A 32 0.01 11.98 -5.70
C ARG A 32 0.06 12.45 -7.15
N GLN A 33 1.17 12.23 -7.86
CA GLN A 33 1.32 12.60 -9.26
C GLN A 33 0.81 11.51 -10.23
N LEU A 34 0.45 10.33 -9.73
CA LEU A 34 -0.06 9.27 -10.59
C LEU A 34 -1.43 9.67 -11.16
N PRO A 35 -1.64 9.55 -12.49
CA PRO A 35 -2.95 9.70 -13.08
C PRO A 35 -3.95 8.73 -12.44
N GLN A 36 -5.18 9.19 -12.25
CA GLN A 36 -6.23 8.38 -11.63
C GLN A 36 -6.45 7.04 -12.35
N GLY A 37 -6.35 7.01 -13.68
CA GLY A 37 -6.42 5.78 -14.46
C GLY A 37 -5.34 4.76 -14.08
N ILE A 38 -4.10 5.22 -13.86
CA ILE A 38 -3.01 4.35 -13.42
C ILE A 38 -3.27 3.81 -12.01
N VAL A 39 -3.75 4.65 -11.10
CA VAL A 39 -4.10 4.21 -9.73
C VAL A 39 -5.23 3.17 -9.77
N PHE A 40 -6.23 3.38 -10.64
CA PHE A 40 -7.35 2.46 -10.82
C PHE A 40 -6.89 1.09 -11.37
N ASP A 41 -6.07 1.08 -12.43
CA ASP A 41 -5.54 -0.16 -13.01
C ASP A 41 -4.61 -0.89 -12.05
N LEU A 42 -3.80 -0.15 -11.28
CA LEU A 42 -3.00 -0.72 -10.21
C LEU A 42 -3.88 -1.37 -9.15
N GLY A 43 -4.95 -0.70 -8.73
CA GLY A 43 -5.94 -1.23 -7.79
C GLY A 43 -6.52 -2.57 -8.26
N LYS A 44 -7.05 -2.62 -9.49
CA LYS A 44 -7.58 -3.88 -10.07
C LYS A 44 -6.54 -5.00 -10.04
N ARG A 45 -5.29 -4.72 -10.41
CA ARG A 45 -4.22 -5.72 -10.41
C ARG A 45 -3.87 -6.21 -9.00
N VAL A 46 -3.78 -5.30 -8.03
CA VAL A 46 -3.48 -5.63 -6.63
C VAL A 46 -4.59 -6.49 -6.05
N PHE A 47 -5.84 -6.03 -6.13
CA PHE A 47 -6.98 -6.78 -5.62
C PHE A 47 -7.15 -8.12 -6.33
N GLY A 48 -6.97 -8.16 -7.65
CA GLY A 48 -7.04 -9.42 -8.37
C GLY A 48 -5.96 -10.42 -7.98
N THR A 49 -4.75 -9.95 -7.69
CA THR A 49 -3.69 -10.82 -7.16
C THR A 49 -4.03 -11.32 -5.76
N LEU A 50 -4.59 -10.47 -4.89
CA LEU A 50 -5.00 -10.84 -3.54
C LEU A 50 -6.09 -11.91 -3.55
N PHE A 51 -7.15 -11.73 -4.34
CA PHE A 51 -8.27 -12.68 -4.40
C PHE A 51 -7.90 -13.99 -5.09
N GLN A 52 -6.98 -13.96 -6.06
CA GLN A 52 -6.41 -15.19 -6.62
C GLN A 52 -5.60 -15.98 -5.60
N LYS A 53 -4.87 -15.29 -4.72
CA LYS A 53 -4.04 -15.93 -3.69
C LYS A 53 -4.85 -16.43 -2.51
N ASP A 54 -5.88 -15.68 -2.10
CA ASP A 54 -6.80 -16.04 -1.04
C ASP A 54 -8.23 -15.55 -1.36
N PRO A 55 -9.09 -16.44 -1.91
CA PRO A 55 -10.47 -16.11 -2.23
C PRO A 55 -11.31 -15.69 -1.01
N ASN A 56 -10.90 -16.03 0.22
CA ASN A 56 -11.64 -15.66 1.42
C ASN A 56 -11.58 -14.15 1.69
N LEU A 57 -10.60 -13.44 1.13
CA LEU A 57 -10.47 -11.99 1.27
C LEU A 57 -11.62 -11.22 0.62
N LEU A 58 -12.41 -11.84 -0.27
CA LEU A 58 -13.63 -11.24 -0.80
C LEU A 58 -14.64 -10.87 0.29
N VAL A 59 -14.65 -11.60 1.43
CA VAL A 59 -15.52 -11.30 2.59
C VAL A 59 -15.22 -9.93 3.18
N VAL A 60 -13.96 -9.49 3.17
CA VAL A 60 -13.52 -8.20 3.76
C VAL A 60 -14.15 -7.01 3.05
N ILE A 61 -14.57 -7.20 1.80
CA ILE A 61 -15.23 -6.18 0.97
C ILE A 61 -16.67 -6.55 0.62
N ASN A 62 -17.29 -7.48 1.36
CA ASN A 62 -18.67 -7.94 1.17
C ASN A 62 -18.96 -8.53 -0.23
N LEU A 63 -17.98 -9.21 -0.82
CA LEU A 63 -18.09 -9.91 -2.12
C LEU A 63 -18.02 -11.44 -1.96
N GLU A 64 -18.37 -11.98 -0.80
CA GLU A 64 -18.32 -13.43 -0.52
C GLU A 64 -19.19 -14.25 -1.48
N HIS A 65 -20.26 -13.67 -2.02
CA HIS A 65 -21.12 -14.30 -3.02
C HIS A 65 -20.41 -14.55 -4.37
N LEU A 66 -19.25 -13.92 -4.60
CA LEU A 66 -18.42 -14.11 -5.79
C LEU A 66 -17.29 -15.13 -5.55
N GLN A 67 -17.20 -15.74 -4.37
CA GLN A 67 -16.22 -16.78 -4.10
C GLN A 67 -16.38 -17.97 -5.04
N GLY A 68 -15.25 -18.50 -5.52
CA GLY A 68 -15.24 -19.60 -6.49
C GLY A 68 -15.63 -19.18 -7.92
N THR A 69 -15.81 -17.89 -8.18
CA THR A 69 -16.08 -17.33 -9.51
C THR A 69 -15.02 -16.29 -9.90
N ASP A 70 -14.91 -16.00 -11.19
CA ASP A 70 -14.09 -14.90 -11.72
C ASP A 70 -14.90 -13.60 -11.92
N ALA A 71 -16.14 -13.54 -11.42
CA ALA A 71 -17.06 -12.42 -11.65
C ALA A 71 -16.66 -11.11 -10.92
N TRP A 72 -15.66 -11.17 -10.03
CA TRP A 72 -15.08 -10.00 -9.37
C TRP A 72 -14.06 -9.24 -10.25
N ARG A 73 -13.66 -9.81 -11.39
CA ARG A 73 -12.61 -9.29 -12.27
C ARG A 73 -13.10 -8.18 -13.22
#